data_AF-T0ZJI6-F1
#
_entry.id   AF-T0ZJI6-F1
#
_cell.length_a   1.000
_cell.length_b   1.000
_cell.length_c   1.000
_cell.angle_alpha   90.00
_cell.angle_beta   90.00
_cell.angle_gamma   90.00
#
_symmetry.space_group_name_H-M   'P 1'
#
loop_
_entity.id
_entity.type
_entity.pdbx_description
1 polymer ?
#
loop_
_entity_poly.entity_id
_entity_poly.type
_entity_poly.pdbx_seq_one_letter_code
_entity_poly.pdbx_strand_id
1 'polypeptide(L)' 'MNSLFRKLYGYDTHSNYNQYNKRKKGLLEEIPSVRYEKGIIMIRETDLEKVNSLISEYGADCRIWKVIPGKEEMKLLKL' A
#
# COMPACT_ATOMS: atom_id res chain seq x y z
N MET A 1 -10.81 11.23 7.10
CA MET A 1 -9.83 10.64 6.14
C MET A 1 -9.33 9.34 6.76
N ASN A 2 -9.69 8.18 6.21
CA ASN A 2 -9.44 6.86 6.82
C ASN A 2 -7.96 6.65 7.15
N SER A 3 -7.68 6.37 8.42
CA SER A 3 -6.33 6.15 8.97
C SER A 3 -5.59 5.00 8.28
N LEU A 4 -6.32 3.97 7.82
CA LEU A 4 -5.81 2.87 7.03
C LEU A 4 -5.13 3.33 5.72
N PHE A 5 -5.80 4.17 4.92
CA PHE A 5 -5.23 4.61 3.64
C PHE A 5 -3.97 5.45 3.83
N ARG A 6 -3.87 6.22 4.92
CA ARG A 6 -2.64 6.96 5.25
C ARG A 6 -1.47 6.03 5.56
N LYS A 7 -1.72 4.91 6.24
CA LYS A 7 -0.68 3.90 6.51
C LYS A 7 -0.36 3.05 5.29
N LEU A 8 -1.36 2.74 4.46
CA LEU A 8 -1.19 1.92 3.27
C LEU A 8 -0.47 2.68 2.15
N TYR A 9 -0.86 3.94 1.92
CA TYR A 9 -0.39 4.75 0.79
C TYR A 9 0.61 5.84 1.17
N GLY A 10 0.72 6.15 2.46
CA GLY A 10 1.50 7.28 2.94
C GLY A 10 0.67 8.55 3.03
N TYR A 11 1.23 9.55 3.69
CA TYR A 11 0.62 10.87 3.80
C TYR A 11 1.67 11.94 4.04
N ASP A 12 1.39 13.12 3.51
CA ASP A 12 2.18 14.31 3.78
C ASP A 12 1.68 14.97 5.06
N THR A 13 2.61 15.34 5.94
CA THR A 13 2.30 16.12 7.13
C THR A 13 2.84 17.52 6.94
N HIS A 14 1.95 18.52 7.04
CA HIS A 14 2.31 19.93 7.03
C HIS A 14 2.27 20.45 8.47
N SER A 15 3.41 20.88 8.98
CA SER A 15 3.52 21.49 10.31
C SER A 15 4.17 22.87 10.17
N ASN A 16 3.55 23.91 10.74
CA ASN A 16 3.94 25.33 10.74
C ASN A 16 4.37 25.90 9.38
N TYR A 17 3.48 26.71 8.77
CA TYR A 17 3.82 27.62 7.66
C TYR A 17 4.62 26.99 6.50
N ASN A 18 4.35 25.72 6.19
CA ASN A 18 4.92 24.99 5.04
C ASN A 18 6.45 24.84 5.06
N GLN A 19 7.10 25.05 6.20
CA GLN A 19 8.57 25.09 6.29
C GLN A 19 9.20 23.68 6.38
N TYR A 20 8.40 22.67 6.77
CA TYR A 20 8.85 21.28 6.89
C TYR A 20 7.83 20.31 6.29
N ASN A 21 8.05 19.90 5.04
CA ASN A 21 7.30 18.83 4.41
C ASN A 21 7.95 17.49 4.79
N LYS A 22 7.37 16.78 5.76
CA LYS A 22 7.76 15.40 6.06
C LYS A 22 6.72 14.45 5.49
N ARG A 23 7.10 13.75 4.41
CA ARG A 23 6.30 12.65 3.85
C ARG A 23 6.51 11.40 4.70
N LYS A 24 5.43 10.87 5.27
CA LYS A 24 5.44 9.52 5.82
C LYS A 24 5.12 8.54 4.70
N LYS A 25 6.09 7.68 4.38
CA LYS A 25 5.90 6.57 3.43
C LYS A 25 4.83 5.62 3.95
N GLY A 26 4.00 5.11 3.03
CA GLY A 26 3.06 4.04 3.32
C GLY A 26 3.67 2.68 3.03
N LEU A 27 3.03 1.63 3.54
CA LEU A 27 3.48 0.25 3.36
C LEU A 27 3.71 -0.11 1.89
N LEU A 28 2.82 0.33 0.98
CA LEU A 28 2.92 0.05 -0.46
C LEU A 28 4.05 0.81 -1.17
N GLU A 29 4.61 1.84 -0.56
CA GLU A 29 5.83 2.50 -1.06
C GLU A 29 7.11 1.75 -0.61
N GLU A 30 7.01 0.90 0.41
CA GLU A 30 8.12 0.11 0.94
C GLU A 30 8.21 -1.28 0.29
N ILE A 31 7.06 -1.85 -0.10
CA ILE A 31 6.99 -3.14 -0.79
C ILE A 31 6.75 -2.95 -2.30
N PRO A 32 7.30 -3.83 -3.16
CA PRO A 32 6.91 -3.89 -4.57
C PRO A 32 5.41 -4.20 -4.68
N SER A 33 4.65 -3.27 -5.26
CA SER A 33 3.22 -3.39 -5.42
C SER A 33 2.74 -2.70 -6.70
N VAL A 34 1.61 -3.17 -7.22
CA VAL A 34 0.88 -2.54 -8.33
C VAL A 34 -0.44 -2.05 -7.78
N ARG A 35 -0.75 -0.77 -8.00
CA ARG A 35 -2.01 -0.18 -7.59
C ARG A 35 -2.96 -0.06 -8.78
N TYR A 36 -4.18 -0.51 -8.57
CA TYR A 36 -5.30 -0.34 -9.48
C TYR A 36 -6.31 0.64 -8.89
N GLU A 37 -7.34 0.96 -9.67
CA GLU A 37 -8.44 1.79 -9.20
C GLU A 37 -9.22 1.13 -8.06
N LYS A 38 -10.01 1.94 -7.35
CA LYS A 38 -10.98 1.49 -6.32
C LYS A 38 -10.36 0.67 -5.18
N GLY A 39 -9.08 0.87 -4.87
CA GLY A 39 -8.41 0.22 -3.75
C GLY A 39 -7.96 -1.21 -4.03
N ILE A 40 -8.02 -1.66 -5.28
CA ILE A 40 -7.45 -2.94 -5.70
C ILE A 40 -5.93 -2.79 -5.77
N ILE A 41 -5.22 -3.72 -5.15
CA ILE A 41 -3.76 -3.75 -5.12
C ILE A 41 -3.28 -5.17 -5.41
N MET A 42 -2.19 -5.28 -6.15
CA MET A 42 -1.46 -6.52 -6.36
C MET A 42 -0.12 -6.40 -5.65
N ILE A 43 0.20 -7.43 -4.88
CA ILE A 43 1.41 -7.53 -4.07
C ILE A 43 2.02 -8.91 -4.29
N ARG A 44 3.29 -9.07 -3.93
CA ARG A 44 3.90 -10.40 -3.88
C ARG A 44 3.31 -11.21 -2.73
N GLU A 45 3.26 -12.53 -2.91
CA GLU A 45 2.80 -13.45 -1.88
C GLU A 45 3.62 -13.34 -0.59
N THR A 46 4.92 -13.05 -0.69
CA THR A 46 5.82 -12.82 0.45
C THR A 46 5.44 -11.60 1.31
N ASP A 47 4.75 -10.62 0.73
CA ASP A 47 4.35 -9.39 1.42
C ASP A 47 2.89 -9.45 1.91
N LEU A 48 2.17 -10.55 1.62
CA LEU A 48 0.75 -10.73 1.96
C LEU A 48 0.50 -10.63 3.46
N GLU A 49 1.33 -11.30 4.28
CA GLU A 49 1.17 -11.31 5.73
C GLU A 49 1.22 -9.89 6.31
N LYS A 50 2.21 -9.08 5.90
CA LYS A 50 2.35 -7.68 6.35
C LYS A 50 1.13 -6.83 6.01
N VAL A 51 0.62 -6.96 4.78
CA VAL A 51 -0.54 -6.20 4.31
C VAL A 51 -1.80 -6.66 5.05
N ASN A 52 -1.99 -7.97 5.23
CA ASN A 52 -3.14 -8.52 5.92
C ASN A 52 -3.16 -8.13 7.41
N SER A 53 -2.01 -8.16 8.09
CA SER A 53 -1.88 -7.67 9.47
C SER A 53 -2.26 -6.20 9.59
N LEU A 54 -1.79 -5.34 8.67
CA LEU A 54 -2.17 -3.93 8.65
C LEU A 54 -3.68 -3.76 8.42
N ILE A 55 -4.28 -4.47 7.47
CA ILE A 55 -5.72 -4.36 7.20
C ILE A 55 -6.54 -4.80 8.43
N SER A 56 -6.13 -5.91 9.06
CA SER A 56 -6.78 -6.47 10.25
C SER A 56 -6.69 -5.54 11.47
N GLU A 57 -5.57 -4.84 11.66
CA GLU A 57 -5.38 -3.85 12.73
C GLU A 57 -6.45 -2.74 12.68
N TYR A 58 -6.92 -2.39 11.48
CA TYR A 58 -7.93 -1.35 11.27
C TYR A 58 -9.36 -1.93 11.14
N GLY A 59 -9.55 -3.24 11.36
CA GLY A 59 -10.85 -3.91 11.29
C GLY A 59 -11.51 -3.85 9.92
N ALA A 60 -10.72 -3.73 8.85
CA ALA A 60 -11.23 -3.66 7.50
C ALA A 60 -11.31 -5.05 6.86
N ASP A 61 -12.38 -5.33 6.13
CA ASP A 61 -12.47 -6.54 5.32
C ASP A 61 -11.71 -6.37 4.01
N CYS A 62 -10.94 -7.40 3.65
CA CYS A 62 -10.32 -7.49 2.33
C CYS A 62 -10.63 -8.83 1.68
N ARG A 63 -10.72 -8.80 0.35
CA ARG A 63 -10.80 -10.02 -0.46
C ARG A 63 -9.45 -10.25 -1.10
N ILE A 64 -8.96 -11.48 -1.00
CA ILE A 64 -7.64 -11.88 -1.48
C ILE A 64 -7.84 -12.91 -2.59
N TRP A 65 -7.14 -12.70 -3.71
CA TRP A 65 -7.14 -13.63 -4.84
C TRP A 65 -5.70 -13.91 -5.26
N LYS A 66 -5.40 -15.17 -5.61
CA LYS A 66 -4.16 -15.49 -6.33
C LYS A 66 -4.38 -15.20 -7.80
N VAL A 67 -3.51 -14.37 -8.37
CA VAL A 67 -3.57 -13.93 -9.77
C VAL A 67 -2.21 -14.11 -10.42
N ILE A 68 -2.20 -14.32 -11.73
CA ILE A 68 -0.97 -14.39 -12.52
C ILE A 68 -0.68 -12.98 -13.04
N PRO A 69 0.45 -12.34 -12.66
CA PRO A 69 0.79 -11.01 -13.14
C PRO A 69 1.12 -11.06 -14.64
N GLY A 70 0.76 -10.00 -15.37
CA GLY A 70 1.25 -9.77 -16.71
C GLY A 70 2.71 -9.33 -16.74
N LYS A 71 3.27 -9.13 -17.94
CA LYS A 71 4.67 -8.76 -18.14
C LYS A 71 5.04 -7.40 -17.51
N GLU A 72 4.09 -6.47 -17.47
CA GLU A 72 4.32 -5.14 -16.90
C GLU A 72 4.28 -5.19 -15.38
N GLU A 73 3.33 -5.93 -14.80
CA GLU A 73 3.25 -6.12 -13.36
C GLU A 73 4.46 -6.88 -12.81
N MET A 74 4.98 -7.88 -13.53
CA MET A 74 6.20 -8.60 -13.11
C MET A 74 7.38 -7.64 -12.92
N LYS A 75 7.57 -6.68 -13.82
CA LYS A 75 8.63 -5.67 -13.69
C LYS A 75 8.44 -4.79 -12.45
N LEU A 76 7.20 -4.38 -12.17
CA LEU A 76 6.87 -3.55 -11.01
C LEU A 76 6.99 -4.32 -9.68
N LEU A 77 6.60 -5.60 -9.67
CA LEU A 77 6.73 -6.49 -8.54
C LEU A 77 8.18 -6.98 -8.34
N LYS A 78 9.08 -6.69 -9.28
CA LYS A 78 10.49 -7.15 -9.29
C LYS A 78 10.57 -8.68 -9.20
N LEU A 79 9.70 -9.36 -9.94
CA LEU A 79 9.66 -10.81 -10.12
C LEU A 79 10.44 -11.22 -11.38
#